data_AF-A0A3C1SDI4-F1
#
_entry.id   AF-A0A3C1SDI4-F1
#
_cell.length_a   1.000
_cell.length_b   1.000
_cell.length_c   1.000
_cell.angle_alpha   90.00
_cell.angle_beta   90.00
_cell.angle_gamma   90.00
#
_symmetry.space_group_name_H-M   'P 1'
#
loop_
_entity.id
_entity.type
_entity.pdbx_description
1 polymer ?
#
loop_
_entity_poly.entity_id
_entity_poly.type
_entity_poly.pdbx_seq_one_letter_code
_entity_poly.pdbx_strand_id
1 'polypeptide(L)'
;MTSAPITVNAIIGKIAAVDLTLAEEVKKTCEKYTPRIIFNMGDHPDDLNMLKKLDASLRQGLSVHTEYFGFIFHDDTVRLAAKKREVLMSCYPQCVAAQNIERIASRVISNWDIAIENSADRLVAEVKELYHRRK
;
A
#
# COMPACT_ATOMS: atom_id res chain seq x y z
N MET A 1 21.35 17.32 22.80
CA MET A 1 20.23 16.42 23.12
C MET A 1 19.31 16.37 21.91
N THR A 2 19.42 15.32 21.08
CA THR A 2 18.46 15.10 19.99
C THR A 2 17.17 14.57 20.60
N SER A 3 16.14 15.40 20.66
CA SER A 3 14.78 14.99 21.05
C SER A 3 14.37 13.79 20.19
N ALA A 4 13.96 12.69 20.82
CA ALA A 4 13.32 11.60 20.10
C ALA A 4 12.14 12.17 19.28
N PRO A 5 11.88 11.66 18.06
CA PRO A 5 10.78 12.13 17.25
C PRO A 5 9.46 11.96 18.01
N ILE A 6 8.62 12.99 17.97
CA ILE A 6 7.28 12.92 18.57
C ILE A 6 6.43 12.03 17.65
N THR A 7 6.09 10.83 18.13
CA THR A 7 5.22 9.89 17.43
C THR A 7 3.76 10.06 17.85
N VAL A 8 2.83 9.55 17.04
CA VAL A 8 1.40 9.51 17.39
C VAL A 8 1.18 8.77 18.72
N ASN A 9 1.82 7.62 18.92
CA ASN A 9 1.79 6.90 20.20
C ASN A 9 2.33 7.73 21.38
N ALA A 10 3.38 8.52 21.18
CA ALA A 10 3.91 9.39 22.24
C ALA A 10 2.91 10.49 22.62
N ILE A 11 2.17 11.04 21.65
CA ILE A 11 1.09 12.01 21.89
C ILE A 11 -0.07 11.34 22.63
N ILE A 12 -0.52 10.16 22.18
CA ILE A 12 -1.58 9.40 22.86
C ILE A 12 -1.19 9.09 24.31
N GLY A 13 0.06 8.71 24.56
CA GLY A 13 0.56 8.47 25.92
C GLY A 13 0.55 9.72 26.80
N LYS A 14 0.85 10.89 26.24
CA LYS A 14 0.73 12.18 26.96
C LYS A 14 -0.73 12.54 27.25
N ILE A 15 -1.65 12.24 26.34
CA ILE A 15 -3.08 12.45 26.56
C ILE A 15 -3.57 11.52 27.67
N ALA A 16 -3.19 10.24 27.64
CA ALA A 16 -3.59 9.24 28.64
C ALA A 16 -3.17 9.59 30.07
N ALA A 17 -2.08 10.36 30.24
CA ALA A 17 -1.63 10.86 31.54
C ALA A 17 -2.56 11.95 32.13
N VAL A 18 -3.40 12.56 31.30
CA VAL A 18 -4.36 13.62 31.70
C VAL A 18 -5.80 13.11 31.64
N ASP A 19 -6.14 12.39 30.57
CA ASP A 19 -7.48 11.85 30.30
C ASP A 19 -7.38 10.53 29.52
N LEU A 20 -7.76 9.43 30.19
CA LEU A 20 -7.75 8.08 29.60
C LEU A 20 -8.82 7.91 28.52
N THR A 21 -10.02 8.48 28.72
CA THR A 21 -11.14 8.35 27.79
C THR A 21 -10.81 9.03 26.46
N LEU A 22 -10.28 10.25 26.54
CA LEU A 22 -9.86 10.98 25.35
C LEU A 22 -8.73 10.27 24.60
N ALA A 23 -7.78 9.67 25.33
CA ALA A 23 -6.71 8.90 24.70
C ALA A 23 -7.24 7.68 23.92
N GLU A 24 -8.26 6.99 24.44
CA GLU A 24 -8.91 5.88 23.73
C GLU A 24 -9.66 6.34 22.47
N GLU A 25 -10.33 7.49 22.52
CA GLU A 25 -11.02 8.05 21.34
C GLU A 25 -10.04 8.46 20.24
N VAL A 26 -8.93 9.10 20.62
CA VAL A 26 -7.87 9.46 19.68
C VAL A 26 -7.26 8.21 19.06
N LYS A 27 -6.97 7.19 19.88
CA LYS A 27 -6.46 5.89 19.39
C LYS A 27 -7.40 5.27 18.36
N LYS A 28 -8.70 5.15 18.68
CA LYS A 28 -9.71 4.62 17.74
C LYS A 28 -9.80 5.43 16.46
N THR A 29 -9.60 6.74 16.54
CA THR A 29 -9.61 7.63 15.36
C THR A 29 -8.38 7.41 14.49
N CYS A 30 -7.19 7.28 15.09
CA CYS A 30 -5.96 6.95 14.36
C CYS A 30 -6.04 5.56 13.71
N GLU A 31 -6.65 4.59 14.36
CA GLU A 31 -6.84 3.23 13.82
C GLU A 31 -7.76 3.18 12.59
N LYS A 32 -8.61 4.19 12.35
CA LYS A 32 -9.42 4.30 11.13
C LYS A 32 -8.57 4.64 9.89
N TYR A 33 -7.36 5.16 10.09
CA TYR A 33 -6.47 5.50 8.99
C TYR A 33 -5.55 4.32 8.66
N THR A 34 -5.92 3.59 7.61
CA THR A 34 -5.17 2.44 7.10
C THR A 34 -4.76 2.74 5.65
N PRO A 35 -3.55 3.28 5.40
CA PRO A 35 -3.07 3.52 4.05
C PRO A 35 -3.05 2.25 3.22
N ARG A 36 -3.51 2.40 1.97
CA ARG A 36 -3.55 1.33 0.97
C ARG A 36 -2.51 1.64 -0.09
N ILE A 37 -1.50 0.78 -0.18
CA ILE A 37 -0.30 1.01 -0.98
C ILE A 37 -0.35 0.15 -2.23
N ILE A 38 -0.04 0.77 -3.37
CA ILE A 38 0.20 0.10 -4.65
C ILE A 38 1.65 0.39 -5.04
N PHE A 39 2.41 -0.66 -5.36
CA PHE A 39 3.75 -0.53 -5.92
C PHE A 39 3.63 -0.38 -7.43
N ASN A 40 4.14 0.72 -7.97
CA ASN A 40 4.09 0.98 -9.40
C ASN A 40 5.46 0.86 -10.03
N MET A 41 5.50 0.49 -11.32
CA MET A 41 6.72 0.35 -12.11
C MET A 41 7.77 -0.59 -11.49
N GLY A 42 7.33 -1.72 -10.93
CA GLY A 42 8.28 -2.71 -10.44
C GLY A 42 8.66 -3.74 -11.52
N ASP A 43 9.87 -4.27 -11.43
CA ASP A 43 10.42 -5.18 -12.44
C ASP A 43 10.44 -6.63 -11.97
N HIS A 44 10.63 -6.84 -10.66
CA HIS A 44 10.80 -8.17 -10.08
C HIS A 44 10.05 -8.30 -8.75
N PRO A 45 9.57 -9.51 -8.38
CA PRO A 45 8.97 -9.74 -7.07
C PRO A 45 9.88 -9.34 -5.88
N ASP A 46 11.20 -9.28 -6.09
CA ASP A 46 12.15 -8.86 -5.06
C ASP A 46 12.06 -7.38 -4.69
N ASP A 47 11.41 -6.55 -5.51
CA ASP A 47 11.10 -5.15 -5.18
C ASP A 47 10.23 -5.07 -3.91
N LEU A 48 9.52 -6.14 -3.57
CA LEU A 48 8.71 -6.26 -2.36
C LEU A 48 9.49 -6.74 -1.12
N ASN A 49 10.79 -7.02 -1.22
CA ASN A 49 11.59 -7.40 -0.06
C ASN A 49 11.68 -6.27 1.00
N MET A 50 11.35 -5.04 0.60
CA MET A 50 11.30 -3.87 1.48
C MET A 50 10.05 -3.77 2.36
N LEU A 51 8.98 -4.55 2.09
CA LEU A 51 7.69 -4.42 2.79
C LEU A 51 7.82 -4.52 4.32
N LYS A 52 8.59 -5.49 4.81
CA LYS A 52 8.79 -5.66 6.27
C LYS A 52 9.43 -4.44 6.93
N LYS A 53 10.38 -3.79 6.23
CA LYS A 53 11.03 -2.57 6.72
C LYS A 53 10.09 -1.37 6.65
N LEU A 54 9.27 -1.30 5.60
CA LEU A 54 8.25 -0.27 5.43
C LEU A 54 7.20 -0.35 6.54
N ASP A 55 6.65 -1.53 6.80
CA ASP A 55 5.69 -1.77 7.90
C ASP A 55 6.28 -1.37 9.25
N ALA A 56 7.52 -1.77 9.54
CA ALA A 56 8.19 -1.39 10.78
C ALA A 56 8.33 0.13 10.90
N SER A 57 8.72 0.81 9.81
CA SER A 57 8.94 2.25 9.79
C SER A 57 7.62 3.03 9.97
N LEU A 58 6.55 2.63 9.29
CA LEU A 58 5.24 3.26 9.40
C LEU A 58 4.62 3.02 10.79
N ARG A 59 4.76 1.81 11.32
CA ARG A 59 4.27 1.49 12.67
C ARG A 59 5.06 2.23 13.75
N GLN A 60 6.38 2.32 13.65
CA GLN A 60 7.20 2.98 14.68
C GLN A 60 7.15 4.50 14.58
N GLY A 61 7.19 5.05 13.37
CA GLY A 61 7.23 6.50 13.13
C GLY A 61 5.85 7.16 13.19
N LEU A 62 4.83 6.53 12.60
CA LEU A 62 3.51 7.11 12.43
C LEU A 62 2.42 6.41 13.24
N SER A 63 2.71 5.24 13.84
CA SER A 63 1.70 4.42 14.54
C SER A 63 0.54 4.01 13.62
N VAL A 64 0.86 3.77 12.35
CA VAL A 64 -0.11 3.44 11.30
C VAL A 64 0.12 2.02 10.81
N HIS A 65 -0.98 1.30 10.55
CA HIS A 65 -1.00 0.01 9.88
C HIS A 65 -1.31 0.20 8.40
N THR A 66 -0.68 -0.59 7.53
CA THR A 66 -0.85 -0.47 6.08
C THR A 66 -1.37 -1.73 5.43
N GLU A 67 -2.10 -1.53 4.35
CA GLU A 67 -2.60 -2.58 3.48
C GLU A 67 -1.95 -2.47 2.11
N TYR A 68 -1.61 -3.61 1.52
CA TYR A 68 -0.97 -3.68 0.23
C TYR A 68 -1.96 -4.16 -0.83
N PHE A 69 -2.34 -3.24 -1.72
CA PHE A 69 -3.43 -3.44 -2.68
C PHE A 69 -2.94 -4.00 -4.01
N GLY A 70 -1.70 -3.75 -4.40
CA GLY A 70 -1.21 -4.31 -5.64
C GLY A 70 0.19 -3.91 -6.03
N PHE A 71 0.57 -4.46 -7.18
CA PHE A 71 1.83 -4.24 -7.85
C PHE A 71 1.53 -4.08 -9.34
N ILE A 72 2.07 -3.02 -9.94
CA ILE A 72 1.99 -2.75 -11.37
C ILE A 72 3.41 -2.94 -11.90
N PHE A 73 3.57 -3.93 -12.77
CA PHE A 73 4.86 -4.16 -13.40
C PHE A 73 5.22 -3.02 -14.35
N HIS A 74 6.52 -2.77 -14.54
CA HIS A 74 7.01 -1.91 -15.61
C HIS A 74 6.47 -2.38 -16.97
N ASP A 75 6.01 -1.41 -17.76
CA ASP A 75 5.42 -1.62 -19.07
C ASP A 75 5.63 -0.36 -19.93
N ASP A 76 6.44 -0.48 -20.99
CA ASP A 76 6.74 0.63 -21.89
C ASP A 76 5.50 1.17 -22.63
N THR A 77 4.42 0.37 -22.69
CA THR A 77 3.14 0.79 -23.27
C THR A 77 2.54 1.98 -22.52
N VAL A 78 2.80 2.11 -21.22
CA VAL A 78 2.38 3.27 -20.41
C VAL A 78 3.00 4.55 -20.97
N ARG A 79 4.31 4.51 -21.24
CA ARG A 79 5.04 5.66 -21.80
C ARG A 79 4.59 5.95 -23.23
N LEU A 80 4.31 4.91 -24.02
CA LEU A 80 3.79 5.05 -25.39
C LEU A 80 2.42 5.75 -25.40
N ALA A 81 1.48 5.29 -24.57
CA ALA A 81 0.14 5.87 -24.44
C ALA A 81 0.22 7.34 -23.99
N ALA A 82 1.05 7.65 -23.00
CA ALA A 82 1.29 9.01 -22.55
C ALA A 82 1.82 9.92 -23.67
N LYS A 83 2.79 9.45 -24.47
CA LYS A 83 3.35 10.20 -25.60
C LYS A 83 2.28 10.50 -26.67
N LYS A 84 1.36 9.56 -26.91
CA LYS A 84 0.26 9.71 -27.85
C LYS A 84 -0.95 10.46 -27.28
N ARG A 85 -0.94 10.82 -25.99
CA ARG A 85 -2.08 11.40 -25.26
C ARG A 85 -3.31 10.49 -25.28
N GLU A 86 -3.08 9.19 -25.19
CA GLU A 86 -4.10 8.15 -25.17
C GLU A 86 -4.34 7.64 -23.74
N VAL A 87 -5.57 7.25 -23.44
CA VAL A 87 -5.91 6.58 -22.19
C VAL A 87 -5.47 5.12 -22.29
N LEU A 88 -4.52 4.70 -21.43
CA LEU A 88 -3.92 3.36 -21.45
C LEU A 88 -4.97 2.25 -21.49
N MET A 89 -5.94 2.29 -20.58
CA MET A 89 -6.98 1.26 -20.45
C MET A 89 -7.87 1.17 -21.69
N SER A 90 -8.09 2.27 -22.39
CA SER A 90 -8.95 2.32 -23.59
C SER A 90 -8.22 1.86 -24.85
N CYS A 91 -6.95 2.24 -24.99
CA CYS A 91 -6.17 2.02 -26.21
C CYS A 91 -5.31 0.74 -26.15
N TYR A 92 -4.88 0.33 -24.96
CA TYR A 92 -4.00 -0.83 -24.74
C TYR A 92 -4.51 -1.72 -23.57
N PRO A 93 -5.76 -2.20 -23.59
CA PRO A 93 -6.34 -2.95 -22.47
C PRO A 93 -5.61 -4.26 -22.14
N GLN A 94 -4.89 -4.81 -23.10
CA GLN A 94 -4.17 -6.09 -22.95
C GLN A 94 -2.70 -5.92 -22.53
N CYS A 95 -2.20 -4.69 -22.35
CA CYS A 95 -0.87 -4.49 -21.81
C CYS A 95 -0.83 -4.91 -20.33
N VAL A 96 0.36 -5.23 -19.83
CA VAL A 96 0.53 -5.78 -18.48
C VAL A 96 0.10 -4.76 -17.44
N ALA A 97 0.49 -3.49 -17.61
CA ALA A 97 0.08 -2.44 -16.69
C ALA A 97 -1.44 -2.29 -16.64
N ALA A 98 -2.14 -2.36 -17.77
CA ALA A 98 -3.60 -2.29 -17.82
C ALA A 98 -4.25 -3.47 -17.07
N GLN A 99 -3.80 -4.70 -17.32
CA GLN A 99 -4.30 -5.89 -16.62
C GLN A 99 -4.01 -5.84 -15.10
N ASN A 100 -2.88 -5.28 -14.69
CA ASN A 100 -2.57 -5.08 -13.27
C ASN A 100 -3.50 -4.04 -12.63
N ILE A 101 -3.74 -2.92 -13.31
CA ILE A 101 -4.68 -1.88 -12.87
C ILE A 101 -6.10 -2.46 -12.74
N GLU A 102 -6.55 -3.28 -13.69
CA GLU A 102 -7.88 -3.92 -13.65
C GLU A 102 -8.03 -4.87 -12.45
N ARG A 103 -7.01 -5.67 -12.15
CA ARG A 103 -6.97 -6.54 -10.96
C ARG A 103 -7.04 -5.72 -9.67
N ILE A 104 -6.27 -4.63 -9.60
CA ILE A 104 -6.27 -3.72 -8.46
C ILE A 104 -7.64 -3.05 -8.31
N ALA A 105 -8.24 -2.57 -9.40
CA ALA A 105 -9.58 -1.98 -9.38
C ALA A 105 -10.62 -2.97 -8.87
N SER A 106 -10.56 -4.23 -9.31
CA SER A 106 -11.43 -5.30 -8.81
C SER A 106 -11.28 -5.50 -7.30
N ARG A 107 -10.03 -5.50 -6.79
CA ARG A 107 -9.75 -5.59 -5.34
C ARG A 107 -10.26 -4.36 -4.59
N VAL A 108 -10.09 -3.16 -5.14
CA VAL A 108 -10.64 -1.92 -4.56
C VAL A 108 -12.16 -2.04 -4.40
N ILE A 109 -12.86 -2.49 -5.44
CA ILE A 109 -14.32 -2.65 -5.41
C ILE A 109 -14.75 -3.70 -4.37
N SER A 110 -14.05 -4.85 -4.31
CA SER A 110 -14.43 -5.96 -3.42
C SER A 110 -14.00 -5.79 -1.96
N ASN A 111 -12.95 -5.00 -1.69
CA ASN A 111 -12.31 -4.96 -0.38
C ASN A 111 -12.17 -3.53 0.19
N TRP A 112 -12.95 -2.56 -0.31
CA TRP A 112 -12.83 -1.17 0.17
C TRP A 112 -13.11 -1.03 1.67
N ASP A 113 -14.08 -1.77 2.19
CA ASP A 113 -14.50 -1.70 3.59
C ASP A 113 -14.04 -2.91 4.41
N ILE A 114 -13.25 -3.80 3.80
CA ILE A 114 -12.84 -5.07 4.41
C ILE A 114 -11.32 -5.07 4.57
N ALA A 115 -10.86 -5.27 5.81
CA ALA A 115 -9.44 -5.35 6.09
C ALA A 115 -8.79 -6.53 5.35
N ILE A 116 -7.63 -6.30 4.72
CA ILE A 116 -6.87 -7.33 4.03
C ILE A 116 -5.81 -7.90 4.98
N GLU A 117 -6.18 -8.98 5.67
CA GLU A 117 -5.24 -9.70 6.54
C GLU A 117 -4.01 -10.18 5.77
N ASN A 118 -2.84 -10.02 6.39
CA ASN A 118 -1.54 -10.43 5.85
C ASN A 118 -1.30 -9.91 4.41
N SER A 119 -1.78 -8.71 4.10
CA SER A 119 -1.73 -8.14 2.74
C SER A 119 -0.31 -8.12 2.13
N ALA A 120 0.73 -7.93 2.94
CA ALA A 120 2.12 -7.97 2.49
C ALA A 120 2.51 -9.34 1.92
N ASP A 121 2.32 -10.41 2.69
CA ASP A 121 2.64 -11.77 2.27
C ASP A 121 1.79 -12.22 1.09
N ARG A 122 0.50 -11.83 1.08
CA ARG A 122 -0.43 -12.10 -0.03
C ARG A 122 0.04 -11.42 -1.31
N LEU A 123 0.47 -10.15 -1.23
CA LEU A 123 0.99 -9.44 -2.38
C LEU A 123 2.28 -10.10 -2.91
N VAL A 124 3.22 -10.47 -2.03
CA VAL A 124 4.47 -11.14 -2.43
C VAL A 124 4.17 -12.45 -3.16
N ALA A 125 3.26 -13.27 -2.62
CA ALA A 125 2.87 -14.53 -3.25
C ALA A 125 2.21 -14.30 -4.63
N GLU A 126 1.28 -13.35 -4.71
CA GLU A 126 0.61 -12.99 -5.96
C GLU A 126 1.59 -12.50 -7.04
N VAL A 127 2.52 -11.61 -6.68
CA VAL A 127 3.48 -11.05 -7.63
C VAL A 127 4.47 -12.10 -8.12
N LYS A 128 4.88 -13.03 -7.25
CA LYS A 128 5.68 -14.20 -7.67
C LYS A 128 4.95 -15.03 -8.72
N GLU A 129 3.69 -15.39 -8.46
CA GLU A 129 2.86 -16.14 -9.41
C GLU A 129 2.69 -15.41 -10.74
N LEU A 130 2.36 -14.11 -10.71
CA LEU A 130 2.22 -13.30 -11.91
C LEU A 130 3.53 -13.20 -12.71
N TYR A 131 4.66 -13.04 -12.03
CA TYR A 131 5.96 -12.98 -12.68
C TYR A 131 6.32 -14.30 -13.39
N HIS A 132 5.99 -15.45 -12.79
CA HIS A 132 6.25 -16.75 -13.41
C HIS A 132 5.39 -17.00 -14.64
N ARG A 133 4.12 -16.55 -14.63
CA ARG A 133 3.19 -16.68 -15.77
C ARG A 133 3.54 -15.78 -16.95
N ARG A 134 4.39 -14.77 -16.75
CA ARG A 134 4.86 -13.84 -17.81
C ARG A 134 6.09 -14.38 -18.56
N LYS A 135 6.79 -15.38 -18.00
CA LYS A 135 7.88 -16.09 -18.69
C LYS A 135 7.32 -17.19 -19.57
#